data_AF-A0A2V5L2V5-F1
#
_entry.id   AF-A0A2V5L2V5-F1
#
_cell.length_a   1.000
_cell.length_b   1.000
_cell.length_c   1.000
_cell.angle_alpha   90.00
_cell.angle_beta   90.00
_cell.angle_gamma   90.00
#
_symmetry.space_group_name_H-M   'P 1'
#
loop_
_entity.id
_entity.type
_entity.pdbx_description
1 polymer ?
#
loop_
_entity_poly.entity_id
_entity_poly.type
_entity_poly.pdbx_seq_one_letter_code
_entity_poly.pdbx_strand_id
1 'polypeptide(L)'
;MERVILNALFRPPSSNFFTSSSEKSIHLVDLRSTCEKKLQMVKTKTKAADANIYAIVGSDEAEVKRVAAELASNLTPSGAGDFGLETIDGAADNAEQAAARVSSTIDALQTLPFFGSTKVVWLKNVNFLGDDQKARSTAVQSALEELSELLGRGFGSEITFLISATEVDKRRGFYKALVKRAELQVFDRIDSGRAGWEEEATEIVRRRAKKRKLQFDDDALDLFVLLTGGDTRQIENEL
;
A
#
# COMPACT_ATOMS: atom_id res chain seq x y z
N MET A 1 -25.62 -50.63 -46.08
CA MET A 1 -25.94 -52.06 -46.30
C MET A 1 -25.57 -52.72 -44.99
N GLU A 2 -26.43 -53.13 -44.06
CA GLU A 2 -27.84 -53.56 -43.96
C GLU A 2 -28.39 -53.10 -42.58
N ARG A 3 -29.61 -52.53 -42.45
CA ARG A 3 -30.93 -53.17 -42.17
C ARG A 3 -30.96 -54.04 -40.90
N VAL A 4 -31.54 -53.57 -39.78
CA VAL A 4 -32.97 -53.54 -39.38
C VAL A 4 -33.54 -54.93 -39.03
N ILE A 5 -33.93 -55.13 -37.75
CA ILE A 5 -35.16 -55.82 -37.26
C ILE A 5 -35.47 -55.20 -35.86
N LEU A 6 -36.51 -54.36 -35.65
CA LEU A 6 -37.94 -54.64 -35.33
C LEU A 6 -38.10 -55.49 -34.04
N ASN A 7 -39.04 -55.33 -33.09
CA ASN A 7 -40.35 -54.69 -33.01
C ASN A 7 -40.68 -54.62 -31.49
N ALA A 8 -41.08 -53.46 -30.94
CA ALA A 8 -42.47 -53.09 -30.61
C ALA A 8 -43.13 -53.88 -29.46
N LEU A 9 -43.60 -53.15 -28.43
CA LEU A 9 -44.99 -53.11 -27.91
C LEU A 9 -45.02 -52.77 -26.41
N PHE A 10 -45.45 -51.55 -26.08
CA PHE A 10 -46.67 -51.26 -25.29
C PHE A 10 -46.65 -49.81 -24.75
N ARG A 11 -47.63 -49.03 -25.19
CA ARG A 11 -48.10 -47.75 -24.60
C ARG A 11 -49.65 -47.85 -24.51
N PRO A 12 -50.36 -46.93 -23.84
CA PRO A 12 -50.96 -47.04 -22.51
C PRO A 12 -52.51 -46.99 -22.58
N PRO A 13 -53.21 -46.75 -21.45
CA PRO A 13 -54.12 -45.58 -21.37
C PRO A 13 -53.96 -44.85 -20.00
N SER A 14 -53.73 -43.55 -19.94
CA SER A 14 -54.69 -42.43 -20.04
C SER A 14 -55.80 -42.43 -18.97
N SER A 15 -55.64 -41.57 -17.96
CA SER A 15 -56.75 -40.81 -17.36
C SER A 15 -56.23 -39.51 -16.77
N ASN A 16 -56.67 -38.41 -17.39
CA ASN A 16 -56.47 -37.03 -16.99
C ASN A 16 -57.25 -36.71 -15.71
N PHE A 17 -56.67 -35.88 -14.83
CA PHE A 17 -57.44 -34.89 -14.05
C PHE A 17 -56.59 -33.62 -13.79
N PHE A 18 -56.88 -32.63 -14.64
CA PHE A 18 -56.99 -31.17 -14.43
C PHE A 18 -56.15 -30.39 -13.39
N THR A 19 -55.30 -29.48 -13.94
CA THR A 19 -55.09 -28.04 -13.62
C THR A 19 -54.64 -27.62 -12.20
N SER A 20 -53.75 -26.64 -11.95
CA SER A 20 -53.30 -25.49 -12.75
C SER A 20 -52.05 -24.84 -12.10
N SER A 21 -51.24 -24.18 -12.93
CA SER A 21 -50.50 -22.93 -12.66
C SER A 21 -49.09 -22.97 -12.03
N SER A 22 -48.14 -22.61 -12.91
CA SER A 22 -46.94 -21.78 -12.69
C SER A 22 -45.70 -22.39 -12.04
N GLU A 23 -44.90 -23.10 -12.84
CA GLU A 23 -43.45 -23.24 -12.61
C GLU A 23 -42.69 -22.35 -13.61
N LYS A 24 -42.05 -21.29 -13.10
CA LYS A 24 -41.03 -20.53 -13.82
C LYS A 24 -39.65 -20.95 -13.32
N SER A 25 -38.88 -21.53 -14.24
CA SER A 25 -37.52 -21.15 -14.62
C SER A 25 -36.48 -20.93 -13.52
N ILE A 26 -35.44 -21.78 -13.50
CA ILE A 26 -34.09 -21.36 -13.11
C ILE A 26 -33.09 -21.81 -14.18
N HIS A 27 -32.83 -20.91 -15.13
CA HIS A 27 -31.61 -20.96 -15.92
C HIS A 27 -30.43 -20.53 -15.02
N LEU A 28 -29.39 -21.35 -15.08
CA LEU A 28 -28.05 -21.11 -14.54
C LEU A 28 -27.50 -19.78 -15.08
N VAL A 29 -27.50 -18.74 -14.26
CA VAL A 29 -26.83 -17.46 -14.56
C VAL A 29 -25.48 -17.44 -13.83
N ASP A 30 -24.46 -17.23 -14.66
CA ASP A 30 -23.05 -16.94 -14.38
C ASP A 30 -22.85 -16.09 -13.11
N LEU A 31 -22.34 -16.69 -12.03
CA LEU A 31 -21.86 -15.97 -10.83
C LEU A 31 -20.49 -15.34 -11.14
N ARG A 32 -20.49 -14.33 -12.01
CA ARG A 32 -19.45 -13.31 -12.07
C ARG A 32 -20.02 -12.02 -11.52
N SER A 33 -19.26 -11.39 -10.63
CA SER A 33 -19.51 -10.08 -10.04
C SER A 33 -20.41 -10.08 -8.79
N THR A 34 -19.77 -10.26 -7.62
CA THR A 34 -19.83 -9.31 -6.49
C THR A 34 -18.98 -9.84 -5.35
N CYS A 35 -17.70 -9.51 -5.35
CA CYS A 35 -16.89 -9.47 -4.13
C CYS A 35 -16.06 -8.20 -4.18
N GLU A 36 -16.74 -7.08 -3.97
CA GLU A 36 -16.12 -5.83 -3.56
C GLU A 36 -15.37 -6.10 -2.26
N LYS A 37 -14.03 -6.17 -2.38
CA LYS A 37 -13.12 -6.30 -1.25
C LYS A 37 -13.21 -5.05 -0.39
N LYS A 38 -14.01 -5.14 0.68
CA LYS A 38 -13.94 -4.23 1.82
C LYS A 38 -12.63 -4.48 2.59
N LEU A 39 -11.58 -3.79 2.18
CA LEU A 39 -10.32 -3.66 2.92
C LEU A 39 -10.48 -2.54 3.95
N GLN A 40 -10.54 -2.86 5.24
CA GLN A 40 -10.35 -1.92 6.36
C GLN A 40 -9.12 -2.44 7.11
N MET A 41 -7.91 -1.86 7.08
CA MET A 41 -7.39 -0.50 7.34
C MET A 41 -7.36 -0.12 8.82
N VAL A 42 -6.20 -0.32 9.45
CA VAL A 42 -5.65 0.68 10.40
C VAL A 42 -4.50 1.37 9.66
N LYS A 43 -4.82 2.39 8.87
CA LYS A 43 -3.87 3.38 8.33
C LYS A 43 -4.63 4.68 8.20
N THR A 44 -4.17 5.74 8.86
CA THR A 44 -4.70 7.09 8.68
C THR A 44 -4.36 7.55 7.26
N LYS A 45 -5.21 7.22 6.28
CA LYS A 45 -5.14 7.72 4.91
C LYS A 45 -5.76 9.11 4.88
N THR A 46 -4.95 10.15 5.00
CA THR A 46 -5.41 11.52 4.76
C THR A 46 -5.44 11.76 3.25
N LYS A 47 -6.63 11.99 2.68
CA LYS A 47 -6.81 12.31 1.25
C LYS A 47 -6.46 13.79 1.02
N ALA A 48 -5.39 14.06 0.29
CA ALA A 48 -4.90 15.41 0.01
C ALA A 48 -5.44 16.00 -1.31
N ALA A 49 -5.26 17.31 -1.47
CA ALA A 49 -5.79 18.12 -2.58
C ALA A 49 -4.95 18.08 -3.88
N ASP A 50 -3.68 17.67 -3.81
CA ASP A 50 -2.79 17.55 -4.96
C ASP A 50 -2.38 16.08 -5.14
N ALA A 51 -2.87 15.43 -6.20
CA ALA A 51 -2.83 13.97 -6.37
C ALA A 51 -1.43 13.35 -6.65
N ASN A 52 -0.36 14.14 -6.57
CA ASN A 52 0.98 13.75 -7.03
C ASN A 52 2.03 13.71 -5.90
N ILE A 53 1.62 13.80 -4.64
CA ILE A 53 2.55 13.72 -3.49
C ILE A 53 2.17 12.53 -2.61
N TYR A 54 3.14 11.66 -2.34
CA TYR A 54 2.97 10.46 -1.51
C TYR A 54 4.01 10.45 -0.38
N ALA A 55 3.57 10.07 0.82
CA ALA A 55 4.46 9.96 1.96
C ALA A 55 4.20 8.65 2.70
N ILE A 56 5.25 7.83 2.82
CA ILE A 56 5.24 6.58 3.57
C ILE A 56 6.12 6.76 4.79
N VAL A 57 5.54 6.79 5.98
CA VAL A 57 6.28 7.09 7.20
C VAL A 57 5.97 6.09 8.31
N GLY A 58 6.84 5.96 9.30
CA GLY A 58 6.54 5.28 10.55
C GLY A 58 7.67 4.39 11.05
N SER A 59 7.54 3.95 12.30
CA SER A 59 8.60 3.23 13.03
C SER A 59 8.82 1.78 12.57
N ASP A 60 7.91 1.21 11.79
CA ASP A 60 8.10 -0.09 11.15
C ASP A 60 8.91 0.05 9.84
N GLU A 61 10.23 0.13 9.99
CA GLU A 61 11.16 0.28 8.88
C GLU A 61 10.97 -0.76 7.76
N ALA A 62 10.69 -2.03 8.11
CA ALA A 62 10.56 -3.10 7.13
C ALA A 62 9.34 -2.87 6.25
N GLU A 63 8.19 -2.55 6.87
CA GLU A 63 6.95 -2.31 6.15
C GLU A 63 6.99 -0.97 5.39
N VAL A 64 7.59 0.08 5.96
CA VAL A 64 7.84 1.36 5.26
C VAL A 64 8.63 1.13 3.97
N LYS A 65 9.76 0.42 4.05
CA LYS A 65 10.61 0.13 2.88
C LYS A 65 9.88 -0.72 1.84
N ARG A 66 9.17 -1.76 2.28
CA ARG A 66 8.41 -2.66 1.40
C ARG A 66 7.33 -1.90 0.64
N VAL A 67 6.50 -1.13 1.34
CA VAL A 67 5.38 -0.40 0.74
C VAL A 67 5.87 0.76 -0.12
N ALA A 68 6.90 1.49 0.30
CA ALA A 68 7.47 2.56 -0.51
C ALA A 68 8.04 2.04 -1.83
N ALA A 69 8.73 0.89 -1.83
CA ALA A 69 9.23 0.25 -3.05
C ALA A 69 8.08 -0.23 -3.97
N GLU A 70 7.05 -0.86 -3.39
CA GLU A 70 5.86 -1.29 -4.13
C GLU A 70 5.15 -0.08 -4.77
N LEU A 71 4.99 1.02 -4.02
CA LEU A 71 4.37 2.24 -4.50
C LEU A 71 5.20 2.93 -5.59
N ALA A 72 6.52 3.04 -5.42
CA ALA A 72 7.41 3.58 -6.44
C ALA A 72 7.30 2.82 -7.76
N SER A 73 7.28 1.48 -7.70
CA SER A 73 7.10 0.64 -8.89
C SER A 73 5.73 0.82 -9.55
N ASN A 74 4.66 1.01 -8.76
CA ASN A 74 3.31 1.19 -9.28
C ASN A 74 3.11 2.60 -9.90
N LEU A 75 3.78 3.61 -9.35
CA LEU A 75 3.71 4.98 -9.85
C LEU A 75 4.57 5.19 -11.10
N THR A 76 5.62 4.40 -11.27
CA THR A 76 6.52 4.49 -12.43
C THR A 76 5.88 3.79 -13.64
N PRO A 77 5.57 4.50 -14.74
CA PRO A 77 4.98 3.86 -15.92
C PRO A 77 5.98 2.90 -16.58
N SER A 78 5.48 1.76 -17.06
CA SER A 78 6.30 0.71 -17.71
C SER A 78 7.05 1.17 -18.96
N GLY A 79 6.69 2.32 -19.54
CA GLY A 79 7.30 2.91 -20.73
C GLY A 79 8.20 4.12 -20.46
N ALA A 80 8.38 4.55 -19.21
CA ALA A 80 9.17 5.74 -18.87
C ALA A 80 10.70 5.51 -18.92
N GLY A 81 11.13 4.25 -19.10
CA GLY A 81 12.55 3.88 -19.19
C GLY A 81 13.34 4.23 -17.93
N ASP A 82 14.66 4.34 -18.08
CA ASP A 82 15.58 4.62 -16.97
C ASP A 82 15.39 6.02 -16.34
N PHE A 83 14.64 6.91 -17.01
CA PHE A 83 14.37 8.28 -16.55
C PHE A 83 13.02 8.44 -15.84
N GLY A 84 12.22 7.37 -15.77
CA GLY A 84 10.90 7.40 -15.15
C GLY A 84 10.91 7.42 -13.63
N LEU A 85 11.98 6.92 -13.00
CA LEU A 85 12.16 6.87 -11.56
C LEU A 85 13.53 7.39 -11.17
N GLU A 86 13.55 8.57 -10.57
CA GLU A 86 14.74 9.20 -10.01
C GLU A 86 14.76 8.95 -8.50
N THR A 87 15.64 8.07 -8.03
CA THR A 87 15.74 7.72 -6.60
C THR A 87 16.91 8.45 -5.95
N ILE A 88 16.63 9.14 -4.85
CA ILE A 88 17.62 9.85 -4.03
C ILE A 88 17.66 9.16 -2.67
N ASP A 89 18.82 8.66 -2.27
CA ASP A 89 18.98 8.08 -0.94
C ASP A 89 19.13 9.19 0.12
N GLY A 90 18.10 9.30 0.96
CA GLY A 90 17.98 10.23 2.07
C GLY A 90 18.66 9.75 3.35
N ALA A 91 19.35 8.61 3.33
CA ALA A 91 20.23 8.23 4.44
C ALA A 91 21.38 9.25 4.54
N ALA A 92 21.52 9.85 5.73
CA ALA A 92 22.56 10.83 6.02
C ALA A 92 23.15 10.60 7.42
N ASP A 93 24.48 10.73 7.52
CA ASP A 93 25.21 10.56 8.79
C ASP A 93 25.36 11.89 9.55
N ASN A 94 25.20 13.02 8.87
CA ASN A 94 25.32 14.36 9.45
C ASN A 94 24.35 15.37 8.80
N ALA A 95 24.32 16.58 9.36
CA ALA A 95 23.41 17.65 8.97
C ALA A 95 23.67 18.14 7.54
N GLU A 96 24.93 18.27 7.14
CA GLU A 96 25.34 18.76 5.82
C GLU A 96 24.90 17.77 4.73
N GLN A 97 25.11 16.48 4.93
CA GLN A 97 24.62 15.44 4.03
C GLN A 97 23.10 15.45 3.94
N ALA A 98 22.40 15.52 5.08
CA ALA A 98 20.94 15.57 5.11
C ALA A 98 20.38 16.77 4.32
N ALA A 99 20.93 17.96 4.54
CA ALA A 99 20.57 19.16 3.79
C ALA A 99 20.84 18.98 2.30
N ALA A 100 22.00 18.42 1.92
CA ALA A 100 22.33 18.13 0.53
C ALA A 100 21.36 17.13 -0.13
N ARG A 101 20.88 16.10 0.59
CA ARG A 101 19.85 15.17 0.05
C ARG A 101 18.54 15.88 -0.25
N VAL A 102 18.15 16.81 0.61
CA VAL A 102 16.95 17.63 0.39
C VAL A 102 17.15 18.57 -0.81
N SER A 103 18.30 19.25 -0.92
CA SER A 103 18.62 20.08 -2.08
C SER A 103 18.62 19.29 -3.39
N SER A 104 19.24 18.10 -3.43
CA SER A 104 19.18 17.24 -4.63
C SER A 104 17.75 16.82 -4.97
N THR A 105 16.87 16.67 -3.97
CA THR A 105 15.44 16.38 -4.20
C THR A 105 14.72 17.57 -4.82
N ILE A 106 15.02 18.78 -4.35
CA ILE A 106 14.51 20.03 -4.94
C ILE A 106 14.95 20.15 -6.39
N ASP A 107 16.23 19.95 -6.68
CA ASP A 107 16.79 19.99 -8.04
C ASP A 107 16.10 18.96 -8.96
N ALA A 108 15.90 17.74 -8.47
CA ALA A 108 15.19 16.69 -9.20
C ALA A 108 13.73 17.07 -9.48
N LEU A 109 13.01 17.64 -8.51
CA LEU A 109 11.62 18.08 -8.70
C LEU A 109 11.48 19.27 -9.66
N GLN A 110 12.49 20.15 -9.74
CA GLN A 110 12.51 21.29 -10.65
C GLN A 110 12.99 20.92 -12.07
N THR A 111 13.62 19.76 -12.21
CA THR A 111 14.08 19.25 -13.51
C THR A 111 12.92 18.60 -14.25
N LEU A 112 12.53 19.21 -15.38
CA LEU A 112 11.50 18.67 -16.26
C LEU A 112 11.84 17.24 -16.71
N PRO A 113 10.84 16.36 -16.81
CA PRO A 113 11.06 15.01 -17.33
C PRO A 113 11.50 15.05 -18.79
N PHE A 114 12.40 14.15 -19.15
CA PHE A 114 12.89 14.04 -20.52
C PHE A 114 11.79 13.50 -21.45
N PHE A 115 11.71 14.04 -22.67
CA PHE A 115 10.84 13.55 -23.75
C PHE A 115 9.32 13.55 -23.47
N GLY A 116 8.82 14.40 -22.56
CA GLY A 116 7.38 14.53 -22.31
C GLY A 116 6.76 13.30 -21.66
N SER A 117 7.56 12.49 -20.95
CA SER A 117 7.06 11.43 -20.09
C SER A 117 6.77 11.94 -18.67
N THR A 118 6.10 11.14 -17.86
CA THR A 118 6.00 11.40 -16.43
C THR A 118 7.27 10.92 -15.71
N LYS A 119 7.56 11.50 -14.54
CA LYS A 119 8.71 11.15 -13.69
C LYS A 119 8.28 11.02 -12.23
N VAL A 120 8.82 10.00 -11.55
CA VAL A 120 8.70 9.84 -10.10
C VAL A 120 10.03 10.23 -9.47
N VAL A 121 10.01 11.20 -8.56
CA VAL A 121 11.17 11.55 -7.71
C VAL A 121 10.93 10.92 -6.34
N TRP A 122 11.79 9.97 -5.96
CA TRP A 122 11.70 9.27 -4.69
C TRP A 122 12.84 9.64 -3.76
N LEU A 123 12.53 10.40 -2.71
CA LEU A 123 13.43 10.61 -1.58
C LEU A 123 13.28 9.45 -0.59
N LYS A 124 14.20 8.49 -0.68
CA LYS A 124 14.17 7.20 -0.02
C LYS A 124 14.89 7.22 1.33
N ASN A 125 14.55 6.33 2.27
CA ASN A 125 15.28 6.09 3.52
C ASN A 125 15.59 7.35 4.36
N VAL A 126 14.70 8.32 4.43
CA VAL A 126 14.97 9.56 5.15
C VAL A 126 15.07 9.28 6.65
N ASN A 127 16.22 9.64 7.24
CA ASN A 127 16.53 9.42 8.65
C ASN A 127 16.66 10.73 9.46
N PHE A 128 16.28 11.87 8.88
CA PHE A 128 16.46 13.21 9.45
C PHE A 128 15.13 13.99 9.64
N LEU A 129 13.99 13.29 9.66
CA LEU A 129 12.67 13.89 9.98
C LEU A 129 12.24 13.69 11.44
N GLY A 130 13.04 12.98 12.25
CA GLY A 130 12.80 12.76 13.67
C GLY A 130 13.16 13.98 14.54
N ASP A 131 13.66 13.72 15.75
CA ASP A 131 14.00 14.77 16.73
C ASP A 131 15.44 14.66 17.25
N ASP A 132 16.36 14.19 16.40
CA ASP A 132 17.78 14.08 16.72
C ASP A 132 18.57 15.38 16.41
N GLN A 133 19.85 15.39 16.74
CA GLN A 133 20.71 16.57 16.56
C GLN A 133 20.84 17.00 15.09
N LYS A 134 20.91 16.04 14.14
CA LYS A 134 21.00 16.34 12.72
C LYS A 134 19.70 16.95 12.19
N ALA A 135 18.56 16.39 12.56
CA ALA A 135 17.24 16.89 12.20
C ALA A 135 17.02 18.31 12.75
N ARG A 136 17.52 18.63 13.94
CA ARG A 136 17.39 19.95 14.57
C ARG A 136 18.30 21.03 13.99
N SER A 137 19.27 20.68 13.16
CA SER A 137 20.20 21.65 12.60
C SER A 137 19.49 22.69 11.72
N THR A 138 19.98 23.93 11.75
CA THR A 138 19.43 25.01 10.91
C THR A 138 19.50 24.66 9.43
N ALA A 139 20.59 24.03 8.97
CA ALA A 139 20.76 23.63 7.58
C ALA A 139 19.66 22.67 7.10
N VAL A 140 19.36 21.63 7.89
CA VAL A 140 18.31 20.66 7.55
C VAL A 140 16.92 21.30 7.64
N GLN A 141 16.65 22.10 8.67
CA GLN A 141 15.35 22.76 8.81
C GLN A 141 15.10 23.77 7.67
N SER A 142 16.10 24.54 7.26
CA SER A 142 16.00 25.46 6.12
C SER A 142 15.75 24.71 4.81
N ALA A 143 16.48 23.62 4.55
CA ALA A 143 16.27 22.82 3.35
C ALA A 143 14.88 22.17 3.31
N LEU A 144 14.38 21.66 4.45
CA LEU A 144 13.03 21.10 4.55
C LEU A 144 11.93 22.16 4.39
N GLU A 145 12.16 23.39 4.84
CA GLU A 145 11.24 24.50 4.60
C GLU A 145 11.19 24.85 3.10
N GLU A 146 12.34 24.94 2.44
CA GLU A 146 12.41 25.17 0.99
C GLU A 146 11.70 24.07 0.20
N LEU A 147 11.90 22.80 0.57
CA LEU A 147 11.17 21.68 -0.02
C LEU A 147 9.66 21.82 0.26
N SER A 148 9.25 22.19 1.48
CA SER A 148 7.82 22.42 1.80
C SER A 148 7.20 23.51 0.95
N GLU A 149 7.93 24.60 0.72
CA GLU A 149 7.50 25.69 -0.15
C GLU A 149 7.34 25.22 -1.59
N LEU A 150 8.31 24.47 -2.12
CA LEU A 150 8.21 23.89 -3.46
C LEU A 150 6.99 22.97 -3.60
N LEU A 151 6.78 22.06 -2.64
CA LEU A 151 5.59 21.21 -2.61
C LEU A 151 4.29 22.02 -2.51
N GLY A 152 4.33 23.19 -1.86
CA GLY A 152 3.19 24.10 -1.76
C GLY A 152 2.93 24.92 -3.01
N ARG A 153 3.95 25.24 -3.80
CA ARG A 153 3.84 25.92 -5.10
C ARG A 153 3.41 24.96 -6.21
N GLY A 154 3.71 23.66 -6.04
CA GLY A 154 3.51 22.63 -7.05
C GLY A 154 4.66 22.58 -8.06
N PHE A 155 4.82 21.42 -8.71
CA PHE A 155 5.94 21.12 -9.61
C PHE A 155 5.47 20.43 -10.91
N GLY A 156 4.21 20.66 -11.31
CA GLY A 156 3.61 20.13 -12.53
C GLY A 156 2.95 18.75 -12.38
N SER A 157 1.99 18.44 -13.25
CA SER A 157 1.24 17.18 -13.20
C SER A 157 2.02 15.96 -13.70
N GLU A 158 3.10 16.20 -14.46
CA GLU A 158 3.97 15.16 -15.02
C GLU A 158 4.90 14.53 -13.96
N ILE A 159 5.14 15.24 -12.86
CA ILE A 159 6.07 14.81 -11.82
C ILE A 159 5.28 14.34 -10.61
N THR A 160 5.71 13.22 -10.04
CA THR A 160 5.19 12.64 -8.80
C THR A 160 6.28 12.61 -7.75
N PHE A 161 5.99 13.10 -6.55
CA PHE A 161 6.93 13.06 -5.43
C PHE A 161 6.55 11.93 -4.47
N LEU A 162 7.54 11.10 -4.11
CA LEU A 162 7.43 10.09 -3.07
C LEU A 162 8.51 10.33 -2.02
N ILE A 163 8.12 10.30 -0.75
CA ILE A 163 9.05 10.29 0.38
C ILE A 163 8.81 9.07 1.27
N SER A 164 9.89 8.42 1.71
CA SER A 164 9.84 7.35 2.71
C SER A 164 10.75 7.63 3.89
N ALA A 165 10.22 7.59 5.11
CA ALA A 165 10.97 7.90 6.33
C ALA A 165 10.63 6.94 7.48
N THR A 166 11.63 6.51 8.23
CA THR A 166 11.44 5.59 9.36
C THR A 166 11.17 6.31 10.68
N GLU A 167 11.53 7.59 10.76
CA GLU A 167 11.38 8.41 11.96
C GLU A 167 10.84 9.77 11.57
N VAL A 168 9.75 10.21 12.22
CA VAL A 168 9.11 11.49 11.92
C VAL A 168 8.58 12.17 13.18
N ASP A 169 9.00 13.41 13.42
CA ASP A 169 8.46 14.26 14.47
C ASP A 169 7.18 14.96 13.99
N LYS A 170 6.03 14.45 14.45
CA LYS A 170 4.69 14.92 14.09
C LYS A 170 4.43 16.40 14.47
N ARG A 171 5.28 17.01 15.31
CA ARG A 171 5.17 18.43 15.71
C ARG A 171 5.74 19.39 14.66
N ARG A 172 6.62 18.91 13.78
CA ARG A 172 7.39 19.71 12.82
C ARG A 172 6.54 20.24 11.66
N GLY A 173 6.98 21.38 11.09
CA GLY A 173 6.32 22.04 9.96
C GLY A 173 6.25 21.14 8.73
N PHE A 174 7.36 20.51 8.36
CA PHE A 174 7.45 19.61 7.20
C PHE A 174 6.41 18.46 7.25
N TYR A 175 6.30 17.78 8.40
CA TYR A 175 5.28 16.73 8.55
C TYR A 175 3.85 17.27 8.40
N LYS A 176 3.56 18.42 9.01
CA LYS A 176 2.24 19.07 8.85
C LYS A 176 1.99 19.48 7.40
N ALA A 177 3.02 19.88 6.65
CA ALA A 177 2.91 20.18 5.23
C ALA A 177 2.58 18.92 4.41
N LEU A 178 3.24 17.79 4.70
CA LEU A 178 2.92 16.50 4.11
C LEU A 178 1.50 16.04 4.44
N VAL A 179 1.05 16.11 5.69
CA VAL A 179 -0.33 15.73 6.08
C VAL A 179 -1.39 16.48 5.26
N LYS A 180 -1.13 17.74 4.90
CA LYS A 180 -2.06 18.58 4.14
C LYS A 180 -2.07 18.28 2.64
N ARG A 181 -0.93 17.88 2.07
CA ARG A 181 -0.69 17.87 0.62
C ARG A 181 -0.38 16.49 0.04
N ALA A 182 0.06 15.55 0.88
CA ALA A 182 0.44 14.21 0.49
C ALA A 182 -0.65 13.20 0.84
N GLU A 183 -0.77 12.16 0.02
CA GLU A 183 -1.36 10.90 0.46
C GLU A 183 -0.40 10.24 1.46
N LEU A 184 -0.64 10.47 2.75
CA LEU A 184 0.16 9.95 3.84
C LEU A 184 -0.29 8.54 4.23
N GLN A 185 0.65 7.61 4.33
CA GLN A 185 0.45 6.31 4.96
C GLN A 185 1.44 6.16 6.11
N VAL A 186 0.92 5.85 7.29
CA VAL A 186 1.71 5.66 8.51
C VAL A 186 1.77 4.17 8.85
N PHE A 187 2.98 3.69 9.12
CA PHE A 187 3.34 2.31 9.45
C PHE A 187 4.19 2.28 10.70
N ASP A 188 3.53 2.34 11.85
CA ASP A 188 4.20 2.26 13.14
C ASP A 188 4.25 0.79 13.60
N ARG A 189 5.30 0.43 14.35
CA ARG A 189 5.37 -0.88 15.01
C ARG A 189 4.23 -1.02 16.01
N ILE A 190 3.75 -2.25 16.17
CA ILE A 190 2.83 -2.58 17.25
C ILE A 190 3.56 -2.38 18.58
N ASP A 191 2.92 -1.65 19.49
CA ASP A 191 3.38 -1.51 20.87
C ASP A 191 2.80 -2.66 21.70
N SER A 192 3.63 -3.68 21.99
CA SER A 192 3.24 -4.85 22.78
C SER A 192 2.92 -4.52 24.25
N GLY A 193 3.17 -3.29 24.71
CA GLY A 193 2.77 -2.81 26.03
C GLY A 193 1.37 -2.20 26.07
N ARG A 194 0.74 -1.97 24.91
CA ARG A 194 -0.58 -1.33 24.80
C ARG A 194 -1.69 -2.38 24.83
N ALA A 195 -2.76 -2.13 25.58
CA ALA A 195 -3.95 -2.99 25.52
C ALA A 195 -4.51 -3.08 24.08
N GLY A 196 -4.84 -4.29 23.64
CA GLY A 196 -5.37 -4.55 22.30
C GLY A 196 -4.33 -4.86 21.21
N TRP A 197 -3.05 -5.00 21.58
CA TRP A 197 -1.96 -5.24 20.63
C TRP A 197 -2.01 -6.63 19.99
N GLU A 198 -2.48 -7.63 20.75
CA GLU A 198 -2.57 -9.03 20.33
C GLU A 198 -3.58 -9.18 19.19
N GLU A 199 -4.74 -8.53 19.29
CA GLU A 199 -5.76 -8.54 18.25
C GLU A 199 -5.27 -7.86 16.96
N GLU A 200 -4.55 -6.75 17.09
CA GLU A 200 -3.95 -6.06 15.94
C GLU A 200 -2.89 -6.96 15.27
N ALA A 201 -2.03 -7.61 16.05
CA ALA A 201 -1.01 -8.54 15.56
C ALA A 201 -1.64 -9.78 14.89
N THR A 202 -2.67 -10.37 15.50
CA THR A 202 -3.45 -11.50 14.97
C THR A 202 -4.01 -11.19 13.58
N GLU A 203 -4.62 -10.01 13.39
CA GLU A 203 -5.14 -9.60 12.08
C GLU A 203 -4.04 -9.42 11.02
N ILE A 204 -2.87 -8.93 11.44
CA ILE A 204 -1.69 -8.86 10.57
C ILE A 204 -1.23 -10.26 10.16
N VAL A 205 -1.06 -11.18 11.11
CA VAL A 205 -0.61 -12.56 10.85
C VAL A 205 -1.60 -13.29 9.96
N ARG A 206 -2.92 -13.26 10.27
CA ARG A 206 -3.97 -13.88 9.45
C ARG A 206 -3.94 -13.40 8.00
N ARG A 207 -3.79 -12.09 7.81
CA ARG A 207 -3.72 -11.50 6.46
C ARG A 207 -2.47 -11.95 5.70
N ARG A 208 -1.31 -12.04 6.35
CA ARG A 208 -0.05 -12.52 5.74
C ARG A 208 -0.09 -14.02 5.44
N ALA A 209 -0.55 -14.83 6.39
CA ALA A 209 -0.77 -16.26 6.22
C ALA A 209 -1.69 -16.54 5.02
N LYS A 210 -2.81 -15.82 4.92
CA LYS A 210 -3.75 -15.93 3.79
C LYS A 210 -3.12 -15.61 2.44
N LYS A 211 -2.25 -14.59 2.35
CA LYS A 211 -1.50 -14.28 1.12
C LYS A 211 -0.60 -15.43 0.70
N ARG A 212 -0.03 -16.15 1.66
CA ARG A 212 0.83 -17.33 1.47
C ARG A 212 0.05 -18.65 1.40
N LYS A 213 -1.27 -18.61 1.48
CA LYS A 213 -2.17 -19.78 1.53
C LYS A 213 -1.89 -20.72 2.72
N LEU A 214 -1.39 -20.16 3.82
CA LEU A 214 -1.19 -20.86 5.08
C LEU A 214 -2.48 -20.79 5.93
N GLN A 215 -2.67 -21.81 6.77
CA GLN A 215 -3.75 -21.89 7.75
C GLN A 215 -3.15 -22.08 9.13
N PHE A 216 -3.76 -21.43 10.13
CA PHE A 216 -3.42 -21.58 11.54
C PHE A 216 -4.63 -22.17 12.26
N ASP A 217 -4.37 -23.07 13.19
CA ASP A 217 -5.30 -23.33 14.28
C ASP A 217 -5.33 -22.12 15.22
N ASP A 218 -6.47 -21.84 15.85
CA ASP A 218 -6.64 -20.62 16.67
C ASP A 218 -5.61 -20.55 17.82
N ASP A 219 -5.38 -21.65 18.55
CA ASP A 219 -4.38 -21.71 19.63
C ASP A 219 -2.93 -21.50 19.11
N ALA A 220 -2.64 -21.99 17.90
CA ALA A 220 -1.31 -21.84 17.29
C ALA A 220 -1.07 -20.40 16.84
N LEU A 221 -2.12 -19.71 16.38
CA LEU A 221 -2.06 -18.31 16.01
C LEU A 221 -1.77 -17.42 17.22
N ASP A 222 -2.48 -17.64 18.33
CA ASP A 222 -2.29 -16.87 19.56
C ASP A 222 -0.86 -17.03 20.10
N LEU A 223 -0.36 -18.28 20.12
CA LEU A 223 1.02 -18.54 20.52
C LEU A 223 2.04 -17.92 19.55
N PHE A 224 1.79 -17.96 18.25
CA PHE A 224 2.66 -17.35 17.24
C PHE A 224 2.74 -15.83 17.41
N VAL A 225 1.60 -15.17 17.69
CA VAL A 225 1.54 -13.73 17.96
C VAL A 225 2.32 -13.38 19.23
N LEU A 226 2.17 -14.18 20.29
CA LEU A 226 2.91 -13.99 21.53
C LEU A 226 4.44 -14.12 21.32
N LEU A 227 4.87 -15.13 20.55
CA LEU A 227 6.30 -15.40 20.27
C LEU A 227 6.94 -14.36 19.36
N THR A 228 6.17 -13.81 18.42
CA THR A 228 6.64 -12.75 17.51
C THR A 228 6.50 -11.35 18.10
N GLY A 229 5.75 -11.19 19.20
CA GLY A 229 5.56 -9.91 19.89
C GLY A 229 4.97 -8.80 19.01
N GLY A 230 4.28 -9.16 17.91
CA GLY A 230 3.80 -8.21 16.92
C GLY A 230 4.90 -7.59 16.03
N ASP A 231 6.15 -8.05 16.12
CA ASP A 231 7.23 -7.62 15.23
C ASP A 231 6.95 -8.12 13.81
N THR A 232 6.65 -7.18 12.92
CA THR A 232 6.23 -7.49 11.54
C THR A 232 7.32 -8.17 10.72
N ARG A 233 8.60 -7.91 11.00
CA ARG A 233 9.73 -8.53 10.32
C ARG A 233 9.92 -9.97 10.80
N GLN A 234 9.78 -10.22 12.10
CA GLN A 234 9.79 -11.56 12.66
C GLN A 234 8.60 -12.37 12.13
N ILE A 235 7.40 -11.80 12.12
CA ILE A 235 6.21 -12.43 11.52
C ILE A 235 6.47 -12.84 10.06
N GLU A 236 7.07 -11.98 9.23
CA GLU A 236 7.33 -12.32 7.82
C GLU A 236 8.42 -13.39 7.64
N ASN A 237 9.35 -13.52 8.58
CA ASN A 237 10.41 -14.54 8.54
C ASN A 237 9.93 -15.91 9.01
N GLU A 238 8.99 -15.96 9.96
CA GLU A 238 8.47 -17.20 10.55
C GLU A 238 7.25 -17.76 9.78
N LEU A 239 6.62 -16.95 8.92
CA LEU A 239 5.61 -17.38 7.93
C LEU A 239 6.28 -17.88 6.65
#